data_AF-A0A529NXH2-F1
#
_entry.id   AF-A0A529NXH2-F1
#
_cell.length_a   1.000
_cell.length_b   1.000
_cell.length_c   1.000
_cell.angle_alpha   90.00
_cell.angle_beta   90.00
_cell.angle_gamma   90.00
#
_symmetry.space_group_name_H-M   'P 1'
#
loop_
_entity.id
_entity.type
_entity.pdbx_description
1 polymer ?
#
loop_
_entity_poly.entity_id
_entity_poly.type
_entity_poly.pdbx_seq_one_letter_code
_entity_poly.pdbx_strand_id
1 'polypeptide(L)'
;SQAIGSVPNPLVEEIDLVGMTTAEQLTVIEGACAERQIGFRFDGQTSLVRLSAFRTSESGDYYLLVLMHHFVADGTGYRLFLNALETAYTTLATGGTIADSETTPLSQWLARLGHYADSEAPTELEYWEGVRHDLLDMHVSDAGSGAAEFLDETAKRLHNARLEGLVNEEYCSQLWKDQAKYCITIGEKATARLLNVSATSAQCEDFDIFLAAVSGAFGRTFGNYSLWIDSLTSTRGELFDDIDPSQIIGYIGELVPLP
;
A
#
# COMPACT_ATOMS: atom_id res chain seq x y z
N SER A 1 9.27 -22.80 4.92
CA SER A 1 9.94 -22.32 3.70
C SER A 1 9.20 -22.88 2.49
N GLN A 2 8.14 -22.19 2.05
CA GLN A 2 7.59 -22.38 0.71
C GLN A 2 8.00 -21.13 -0.06
N ALA A 3 9.05 -21.27 -0.87
CA ALA A 3 9.46 -20.23 -1.79
C ALA A 3 8.32 -20.01 -2.78
N ILE A 4 7.69 -18.84 -2.72
CA ILE A 4 6.79 -18.37 -3.78
C ILE A 4 7.70 -18.08 -4.99
N GLY A 5 7.70 -19.00 -5.95
CA GLY A 5 8.38 -18.88 -7.25
C GLY A 5 9.90 -19.10 -7.19
N SER A 6 10.41 -20.10 -7.92
CA SER A 6 11.81 -20.06 -8.33
C SER A 6 11.97 -18.84 -9.23
N VAL A 7 12.74 -17.82 -8.83
CA VAL A 7 12.97 -16.62 -9.65
C VAL A 7 13.93 -17.00 -10.79
N PRO A 8 13.48 -17.19 -12.04
CA PRO A 8 14.34 -17.71 -13.12
C PRO A 8 15.16 -16.61 -13.79
N ASN A 9 14.91 -15.34 -13.44
CA ASN A 9 15.55 -14.15 -13.99
C ASN A 9 16.25 -13.36 -12.88
N PRO A 10 17.27 -12.55 -13.20
CA PRO A 10 17.87 -11.65 -12.21
C PRO A 10 16.79 -10.73 -11.61
N LEU A 11 16.76 -10.64 -10.29
CA LEU A 11 15.79 -9.81 -9.54
C LEU A 11 15.95 -8.31 -9.87
N VAL A 12 17.17 -7.92 -10.26
CA VAL A 12 17.56 -6.58 -10.67
C VAL A 12 17.96 -6.62 -12.14
N GLU A 13 17.34 -5.78 -12.96
CA GLU A 13 17.82 -5.49 -14.32
C GLU A 13 18.59 -4.17 -14.32
N GLU A 14 19.63 -4.06 -15.14
CA GLU A 14 20.39 -2.83 -15.36
C GLU A 14 20.15 -2.30 -16.77
N ILE A 15 19.91 -0.99 -16.89
CA ILE A 15 19.63 -0.29 -18.13
C ILE A 15 20.62 0.86 -18.26
N ASP A 16 21.47 0.82 -19.28
CA ASP A 16 22.47 1.85 -19.52
C ASP A 16 21.88 3.00 -20.34
N LEU A 17 21.85 4.19 -19.74
CA LEU A 17 21.40 5.44 -20.35
C LEU A 17 22.55 6.46 -20.51
N VAL A 18 23.79 6.02 -20.33
CA VAL A 18 24.97 6.86 -20.51
C VAL A 18 25.04 7.37 -21.94
N GLY A 19 25.34 8.66 -22.10
CA GLY A 19 25.41 9.32 -23.41
C GLY A 19 24.09 9.89 -23.92
N MET A 20 22.96 9.62 -23.24
CA MET A 20 21.69 10.33 -23.45
C MET A 20 21.70 11.69 -22.75
N THR A 21 20.90 12.63 -23.27
CA THR A 21 20.60 13.88 -22.55
C THR A 21 19.72 13.60 -21.33
N THR A 22 19.74 14.46 -20.32
CA THR A 22 18.89 14.31 -19.12
C THR A 22 17.40 14.18 -19.46
N ALA A 23 16.92 14.91 -20.47
CA ALA A 23 15.52 14.82 -20.89
C ALA A 23 15.19 13.45 -21.49
N GLU A 24 16.05 12.90 -22.34
CA GLU A 24 15.89 11.56 -22.91
C GLU A 24 15.96 10.47 -21.83
N GLN A 25 16.88 10.61 -20.87
CA GLN A 25 16.97 9.69 -19.72
C GLN A 25 15.66 9.64 -18.94
N LEU A 26 15.08 10.80 -18.61
CA LEU A 26 13.81 10.89 -17.89
C LEU A 26 12.67 10.26 -18.68
N THR A 27 12.57 10.52 -20.00
CA THR A 27 11.55 9.89 -20.85
C THR A 27 11.66 8.36 -20.86
N VAL A 28 12.89 7.82 -20.95
CA VAL A 28 13.10 6.37 -20.89
C VAL A 28 12.72 5.80 -19.53
N ILE A 29 13.11 6.47 -18.43
CA ILE A 29 12.77 6.06 -17.07
C ILE A 29 11.24 6.07 -16.87
N GLU A 30 10.55 7.14 -17.27
CA GLU A 30 9.10 7.27 -17.14
C GLU A 30 8.36 6.19 -17.93
N GLY A 31 8.73 5.96 -19.20
CA GLY A 31 8.15 4.89 -20.02
C GLY A 31 8.41 3.50 -19.42
N ALA A 32 9.62 3.26 -18.93
CA ALA A 32 9.99 2.02 -18.26
C ALA A 32 9.18 1.80 -16.97
N CYS A 33 8.96 2.85 -16.18
CA CYS A 33 8.12 2.83 -14.98
C CYS A 33 6.67 2.48 -15.33
N ALA A 34 6.08 3.14 -16.33
CA ALA A 34 4.70 2.92 -16.74
C ALA A 34 4.47 1.47 -17.23
N GLU A 35 5.37 0.98 -18.08
CA GLU A 35 5.32 -0.40 -18.61
C GLU A 35 5.42 -1.45 -17.49
N ARG A 36 6.36 -1.25 -16.55
CA ARG A 36 6.67 -2.26 -15.52
C ARG A 36 5.58 -2.37 -14.46
N GLN A 37 4.90 -1.28 -14.14
CA GLN A 37 3.82 -1.27 -13.15
C GLN A 37 2.64 -2.18 -13.55
N ILE A 38 2.42 -2.41 -14.85
CA ILE A 38 1.33 -3.26 -15.37
C ILE A 38 1.76 -4.71 -15.66
N GLY A 39 2.99 -5.10 -15.29
CA GLY A 39 3.59 -6.39 -15.67
C GLY A 39 3.37 -7.57 -14.72
N PHE A 40 2.77 -7.36 -13.54
CA PHE A 40 2.68 -8.40 -12.49
C PHE A 40 1.63 -9.50 -12.77
N ARG A 41 2.00 -10.78 -12.68
CA ARG A 41 1.06 -11.91 -12.88
C ARG A 41 0.99 -12.79 -11.64
N PHE A 42 -0.20 -13.31 -11.34
CA PHE A 42 -0.44 -14.24 -10.24
C PHE A 42 -0.43 -15.69 -10.72
N ASP A 43 0.63 -16.09 -11.42
CA ASP A 43 0.81 -17.45 -11.95
C ASP A 43 1.76 -18.32 -11.11
N GLY A 44 2.20 -17.80 -9.95
CA GLY A 44 3.13 -18.47 -9.05
C GLY A 44 4.58 -18.56 -9.57
N GLN A 45 4.85 -18.06 -10.78
CA GLN A 45 6.19 -18.03 -11.38
C GLN A 45 6.72 -16.60 -11.51
N THR A 46 5.84 -15.64 -11.74
CA THR A 46 6.18 -14.23 -11.88
C THR A 46 6.46 -13.62 -10.51
N SER A 47 7.66 -13.02 -10.35
CA SER A 47 7.97 -12.26 -9.14
C SER A 47 7.04 -11.06 -8.99
N LEU A 48 6.53 -10.88 -7.77
CA LEU A 48 5.73 -9.71 -7.36
C LEU A 48 6.60 -8.54 -6.87
N VAL A 49 7.93 -8.70 -6.95
CA VAL A 49 8.93 -7.66 -6.71
C VAL A 49 9.80 -7.53 -7.95
N ARG A 50 10.06 -6.30 -8.39
CA ARG A 50 10.93 -6.00 -9.53
C ARG A 50 11.80 -4.80 -9.21
N LEU A 51 13.10 -4.91 -9.52
CA LEU A 51 14.05 -3.83 -9.39
C LEU A 51 14.66 -3.51 -10.76
N SER A 52 14.76 -2.23 -11.09
CA SER A 52 15.41 -1.75 -12.31
C SER A 52 16.38 -0.63 -11.95
N ALA A 53 17.65 -0.81 -12.28
CA ALA A 53 18.71 0.18 -12.09
C ALA A 53 19.01 0.86 -13.43
N PHE A 54 18.81 2.17 -13.51
CA PHE A 54 19.09 2.96 -14.69
C PHE A 54 20.40 3.71 -14.49
N ARG A 55 21.47 3.29 -15.17
CA ARG A 55 22.76 3.97 -15.12
C ARG A 55 22.69 5.24 -15.96
N THR A 56 22.88 6.41 -15.35
CA THR A 56 22.71 7.71 -16.03
C THR A 56 24.02 8.44 -16.30
N SER A 57 25.15 7.98 -15.76
CA SER A 57 26.44 8.61 -15.99
C SER A 57 27.63 7.64 -15.95
N GLU A 58 28.73 8.05 -16.58
CA GLU A 58 30.02 7.37 -16.44
C GLU A 58 30.59 7.49 -15.02
N SER A 59 30.19 8.53 -14.28
CA SER A 59 30.57 8.72 -12.86
C SER A 59 29.88 7.75 -11.90
N GLY A 60 28.94 6.94 -12.38
CA GLY A 60 28.26 5.93 -11.58
C GLY A 60 26.99 6.41 -10.90
N ASP A 61 26.28 7.38 -11.48
CA ASP A 61 24.96 7.79 -11.01
C ASP A 61 23.88 6.82 -11.53
N TYR A 62 22.92 6.51 -10.66
CA TYR A 62 21.82 5.62 -10.97
C TYR A 62 20.47 6.17 -10.48
N TYR A 63 19.41 5.86 -11.23
CA TYR A 63 18.06 5.81 -10.68
C TYR A 63 17.69 4.36 -10.38
N LEU A 64 17.14 4.10 -9.20
CA LEU A 64 16.64 2.78 -8.83
C LEU A 64 15.11 2.81 -8.77
N LEU A 65 14.47 2.02 -9.63
CA LEU A 65 13.05 1.73 -9.55
C LEU A 65 12.86 0.46 -8.71
N VAL A 66 12.11 0.59 -7.62
CA VAL A 66 11.65 -0.54 -6.79
C VAL A 66 10.15 -0.66 -6.96
N LEU A 67 9.67 -1.77 -7.49
CA LEU A 67 8.25 -2.08 -7.60
C LEU A 67 7.93 -3.30 -6.77
N MET A 68 6.97 -3.14 -5.86
CA MET A 68 6.38 -4.24 -5.10
C MET A 68 4.87 -4.22 -5.34
N HIS A 69 4.31 -5.35 -5.78
CA HIS A 69 2.86 -5.45 -5.92
C HIS A 69 2.20 -5.32 -4.53
N HIS A 70 1.10 -4.57 -4.40
CA HIS A 70 0.43 -4.36 -3.10
C HIS A 70 0.00 -5.64 -2.37
N PHE A 71 -0.14 -6.74 -3.11
CA PHE A 71 -0.40 -8.07 -2.55
C PHE A 71 0.71 -8.60 -1.64
N VAL A 72 1.96 -8.14 -1.81
CA VAL A 72 3.11 -8.59 -1.02
C VAL A 72 3.64 -7.54 -0.05
N ALA A 73 3.14 -6.31 -0.10
CA ALA A 73 3.56 -5.24 0.79
C ALA A 73 2.50 -4.14 0.93
N ASP A 74 2.27 -3.71 2.16
CA ASP A 74 1.64 -2.43 2.47
C ASP A 74 2.69 -1.31 2.62
N GLY A 75 2.24 -0.11 2.99
CA GLY A 75 3.13 1.05 3.12
C GLY A 75 4.25 0.87 4.15
N THR A 76 3.98 0.18 5.26
CA THR A 76 4.99 -0.09 6.29
C THR A 76 5.96 -1.17 5.82
N GLY A 77 5.45 -2.28 5.26
CA GLY A 77 6.27 -3.34 4.69
C GLY A 77 7.22 -2.83 3.60
N TYR A 78 6.75 -1.91 2.76
CA TYR A 78 7.58 -1.26 1.74
C TYR A 78 8.73 -0.44 2.36
N ARG A 79 8.45 0.32 3.44
CA ARG A 79 9.49 1.09 4.15
C ARG A 79 10.51 0.19 4.84
N LEU A 80 10.08 -0.90 5.46
CA LEU A 80 10.99 -1.90 6.06
C LEU A 80 11.91 -2.51 5.00
N PHE A 81 11.37 -2.84 3.82
CA PHE A 81 12.16 -3.33 2.70
C PHE A 81 13.23 -2.31 2.26
N LEU A 82 12.87 -1.04 2.10
CA LEU A 82 13.82 0.00 1.71
C LEU A 82 14.92 0.21 2.77
N ASN A 83 14.57 0.21 4.05
CA ASN A 83 15.55 0.32 5.13
C ASN A 83 16.52 -0.87 5.14
N ALA A 84 16.01 -2.09 4.93
CA ALA A 84 16.83 -3.29 4.82
C ALA A 84 17.76 -3.24 3.60
N LEU A 85 17.26 -2.74 2.46
CA LEU A 85 18.04 -2.56 1.25
C LEU A 85 19.17 -1.54 1.44
N GLU A 86 18.88 -0.38 2.05
CA GLU A 86 19.88 0.65 2.36
C GLU A 86 20.95 0.13 3.32
N THR A 87 20.53 -0.59 4.37
CA THR A 87 21.44 -1.20 5.34
C THR A 87 22.37 -2.20 4.65
N ALA A 88 21.81 -3.14 3.88
CA ALA A 88 22.56 -4.14 3.14
C ALA A 88 23.56 -3.50 2.16
N TYR A 89 23.11 -2.49 1.40
CA TYR A 89 23.95 -1.77 0.45
C TYR A 89 25.13 -1.08 1.16
N THR A 90 24.86 -0.36 2.24
CA THR A 90 25.89 0.38 3.00
C THR A 90 26.90 -0.58 3.64
N THR A 91 26.43 -1.70 4.21
CA THR A 91 27.31 -2.73 4.78
C THR A 91 28.22 -3.34 3.72
N LEU A 92 27.67 -3.71 2.55
CA LEU A 92 28.48 -4.26 1.46
C LEU A 92 29.46 -3.24 0.87
N ALA A 93 29.02 -2.00 0.67
CA ALA A 93 29.85 -0.92 0.12
C ALA A 93 31.06 -0.59 1.01
N THR A 94 30.93 -0.81 2.32
CA THR A 94 32.01 -0.62 3.30
C THR A 94 32.86 -1.88 3.54
N GLY A 95 32.63 -2.96 2.77
CA GLY A 95 33.37 -4.22 2.86
C GLY A 95 32.95 -5.12 4.04
N GLY A 96 31.81 -4.85 4.65
CA GLY A 96 31.23 -5.68 5.70
C GLY A 96 30.47 -6.89 5.16
N THR A 97 29.95 -7.70 6.10
CA THR A 97 29.12 -8.87 5.81
C THR A 97 27.69 -8.59 6.27
N ILE A 98 26.71 -8.90 5.43
CA ILE A 98 25.29 -8.77 5.78
C ILE A 98 24.93 -9.84 6.83
N ALA A 99 24.34 -9.41 7.95
CA ALA A 99 23.73 -10.31 8.92
C ALA A 99 22.32 -10.71 8.47
N ASP A 100 21.82 -11.85 8.96
CA ASP A 100 20.43 -12.23 8.75
C ASP A 100 19.50 -11.16 9.32
N SER A 101 18.45 -10.83 8.58
CA SER A 101 17.48 -9.82 9.02
C SER A 101 16.54 -10.40 10.08
N GLU A 102 16.30 -9.65 11.15
CA GLU A 102 15.32 -9.96 12.20
C GLU A 102 13.87 -9.71 11.72
N THR A 103 13.49 -10.28 10.58
CA THR A 103 12.11 -10.18 10.09
C THR A 103 11.25 -11.32 10.61
N THR A 104 10.05 -10.99 11.10
CA THR A 104 8.99 -11.97 11.31
C THR A 104 8.42 -12.41 9.96
N PRO A 105 8.41 -13.72 9.62
CA PRO A 105 7.82 -14.18 8.37
C PRO A 105 6.31 -13.93 8.34
N LEU A 106 5.79 -13.37 7.23
CA LEU A 106 4.35 -13.16 7.05
C LEU A 106 3.52 -14.44 7.26
N SER A 107 4.04 -15.60 6.85
CA SER A 107 3.35 -16.88 7.06
C SER A 107 3.13 -17.23 8.53
N GLN A 108 4.03 -16.82 9.42
CA GLN A 108 3.90 -17.05 10.85
C GLN A 108 2.76 -16.20 11.42
N TRP A 109 2.72 -14.92 11.04
CA TRP A 109 1.62 -14.01 11.37
C TRP A 109 0.27 -14.53 10.89
N LEU A 110 0.17 -14.92 9.62
CA LEU A 110 -1.08 -15.43 9.04
C LEU A 110 -1.57 -16.70 9.73
N ALA A 111 -0.67 -17.61 10.10
CA ALA A 111 -1.02 -18.82 10.84
C ALA A 111 -1.56 -18.49 12.25
N ARG A 112 -0.92 -17.55 12.94
CA ARG A 112 -1.36 -17.10 14.28
C ARG A 112 -2.68 -16.35 14.23
N LEU A 113 -2.87 -15.49 13.23
CA LEU A 113 -4.12 -14.78 12.99
C LEU A 113 -5.27 -15.74 12.68
N GLY A 114 -5.00 -16.81 11.91
CA GLY A 114 -5.97 -17.88 11.70
C GLY A 114 -6.39 -18.56 13.00
N HIS A 115 -5.43 -18.89 13.87
CA HIS A 115 -5.73 -19.45 15.19
C HIS A 115 -6.57 -18.49 16.06
N TYR A 116 -6.24 -17.19 16.03
CA TYR A 116 -6.97 -16.16 16.75
C TYR A 116 -8.44 -16.10 16.31
N ALA A 117 -8.67 -16.01 15.00
CA ALA A 117 -10.00 -15.95 14.42
C ALA A 117 -10.84 -17.19 14.75
N ASP A 118 -10.23 -18.38 14.76
CA ASP A 118 -10.95 -19.64 14.99
C ASP A 118 -11.29 -19.90 16.47
N SER A 119 -10.58 -19.29 17.42
CA SER A 119 -10.65 -19.75 18.82
C SER A 119 -10.53 -18.70 19.92
N GLU A 120 -10.03 -17.51 19.62
CA GLU A 120 -9.68 -16.50 20.63
C GLU A 120 -10.47 -15.19 20.49
N ALA A 121 -11.23 -15.01 19.41
CA ALA A 121 -11.97 -13.77 19.13
C ALA A 121 -13.52 -13.82 19.32
N PRO A 122 -14.13 -14.64 20.22
CA PRO A 122 -15.59 -14.69 20.31
C PRO A 122 -16.20 -13.36 20.78
N THR A 123 -15.50 -12.58 21.61
CA THR A 123 -15.98 -11.27 22.08
C THR A 123 -15.95 -10.21 20.98
N GLU A 124 -14.99 -10.28 20.06
CA GLU A 124 -14.98 -9.38 18.88
C GLU A 124 -16.13 -9.71 17.95
N LEU A 125 -16.39 -11.01 17.73
CA LEU A 125 -17.55 -11.45 16.94
C LEU A 125 -18.85 -10.95 17.56
N GLU A 126 -19.05 -11.14 18.87
CA GLU A 126 -20.22 -10.63 19.60
C GLU A 126 -20.35 -9.10 19.48
N TYR A 127 -19.24 -8.37 19.58
CA TYR A 127 -19.23 -6.92 19.38
C TYR A 127 -19.73 -6.54 17.99
N TRP A 128 -19.13 -7.12 16.93
CA TRP A 128 -19.47 -6.80 15.55
C TRP A 128 -20.90 -7.21 15.20
N GLU A 129 -21.39 -8.35 15.69
CA GLU A 129 -22.80 -8.76 15.54
C GLU A 129 -23.77 -7.84 16.30
N GLY A 130 -23.30 -7.20 17.38
CA GLY A 130 -24.06 -6.23 18.16
C GLY A 130 -24.16 -4.83 17.52
N VAL A 131 -23.33 -4.53 16.53
CA VAL A 131 -23.36 -3.24 15.82
C VAL A 131 -24.66 -3.13 15.03
N ARG A 132 -25.40 -2.04 15.28
CA ARG A 132 -26.68 -1.75 14.63
C ARG A 132 -26.47 -1.13 13.25
N HIS A 133 -26.09 -1.96 12.29
CA HIS A 133 -25.88 -1.57 10.88
C HIS A 133 -27.15 -0.96 10.24
N ASP A 134 -28.33 -1.28 10.77
CA ASP A 134 -29.62 -0.77 10.31
C ASP A 134 -29.86 0.71 10.66
N LEU A 135 -29.25 1.22 11.74
CA LEU A 135 -29.34 2.63 12.12
C LEU A 135 -28.55 3.55 11.17
N LEU A 136 -27.64 2.96 10.39
CA LEU A 136 -26.77 3.68 9.47
C LEU A 136 -27.37 3.80 8.07
N ASP A 137 -28.59 3.29 7.86
CA ASP A 137 -29.27 3.22 6.55
C ASP A 137 -28.32 2.72 5.45
N MET A 138 -27.47 1.74 5.81
CA MET A 138 -26.53 1.12 4.90
C MET A 138 -27.28 0.22 3.94
N HIS A 139 -27.87 0.82 2.92
CA HIS A 139 -28.19 0.10 1.71
C HIS A 139 -26.88 -0.17 1.00
N VAL A 140 -26.45 -1.44 0.96
CA VAL A 140 -25.72 -1.91 -0.21
C VAL A 140 -26.70 -1.67 -1.36
N SER A 141 -26.54 -0.55 -2.07
CA SER A 141 -27.18 -0.42 -3.37
C SER A 141 -26.80 -1.70 -4.10
N ASP A 142 -27.77 -2.53 -4.50
CA ASP A 142 -27.52 -3.51 -5.56
C ASP A 142 -26.70 -2.74 -6.60
N ALA A 143 -25.42 -3.09 -6.77
CA ALA A 143 -24.48 -2.27 -7.52
C ALA A 143 -25.12 -1.94 -8.87
N GLY A 144 -25.51 -0.68 -8.98
CA GLY A 144 -26.58 -0.21 -9.82
C GLY A 144 -26.42 1.29 -9.97
N SER A 145 -25.27 1.67 -10.53
CA SER A 145 -25.02 2.88 -11.30
C SER A 145 -25.35 4.21 -10.61
N GLY A 146 -24.58 4.57 -9.57
CA GLY A 146 -24.73 5.91 -8.96
C GLY A 146 -23.53 6.43 -8.18
N ALA A 147 -22.73 5.56 -7.56
CA ALA A 147 -21.37 5.92 -7.19
C ALA A 147 -20.53 5.98 -8.47
N ALA A 148 -19.44 6.76 -8.50
CA ALA A 148 -18.47 6.72 -9.58
C ALA A 148 -17.86 5.30 -9.62
N GLU A 149 -18.55 4.40 -10.29
CA GLU A 149 -18.17 3.00 -10.42
C GLU A 149 -16.87 2.99 -11.19
N PHE A 150 -15.83 2.44 -10.57
CA PHE A 150 -14.91 1.63 -11.35
C PHE A 150 -15.74 0.45 -11.86
N LEU A 151 -16.46 0.67 -12.95
CA LEU A 151 -17.46 -0.24 -13.51
C LEU A 151 -16.88 -1.66 -13.50
N ASP A 152 -17.65 -2.64 -13.03
CA ASP A 152 -17.26 -4.06 -13.14
C ASP A 152 -16.90 -4.40 -14.60
N GLU A 153 -17.51 -3.70 -15.55
CA GLU A 153 -17.14 -3.69 -16.96
C GLU A 153 -15.73 -3.12 -17.24
N THR A 154 -15.32 -2.03 -16.59
CA THR A 154 -13.96 -1.49 -16.62
C THR A 154 -12.94 -2.47 -16.03
N ALA A 155 -13.24 -3.11 -14.90
CA ALA A 155 -12.37 -4.12 -14.31
C ALA A 155 -12.20 -5.35 -15.21
N LYS A 156 -13.30 -5.84 -15.80
CA LYS A 156 -13.30 -6.93 -16.80
C LYS A 156 -12.57 -6.54 -18.08
N ARG A 157 -12.77 -5.32 -18.57
CA ARG A 157 -12.08 -4.79 -19.76
C ARG A 157 -10.59 -4.61 -19.51
N LEU A 158 -10.16 -4.22 -18.31
CA LEU A 158 -8.75 -4.18 -17.92
C LEU A 158 -8.15 -5.58 -17.86
N HIS A 159 -8.85 -6.54 -17.25
CA HIS A 159 -8.40 -7.93 -17.20
C HIS A 159 -8.23 -8.53 -18.61
N ASN A 160 -9.20 -8.32 -19.49
CA ASN A 160 -9.18 -8.86 -20.86
C ASN A 160 -8.19 -8.13 -21.77
N ALA A 161 -8.15 -6.78 -21.75
CA ALA A 161 -7.18 -6.01 -22.53
C ALA A 161 -5.73 -6.37 -22.13
N ARG A 162 -5.51 -6.72 -20.86
CA ARG A 162 -4.22 -7.20 -20.35
C ARG A 162 -3.85 -8.59 -20.86
N LEU A 163 -4.83 -9.50 -20.97
CA LEU A 163 -4.62 -10.82 -21.58
C LEU A 163 -4.31 -10.72 -23.08
N GLU A 164 -4.86 -9.72 -23.75
CA GLU A 164 -4.71 -9.48 -25.19
C GLU A 164 -3.51 -8.58 -25.55
N GLY A 165 -2.76 -8.07 -24.55
CA GLY A 165 -1.59 -7.21 -24.77
C GLY A 165 -1.93 -5.79 -25.26
N LEU A 166 -3.16 -5.32 -25.04
CA LEU A 166 -3.69 -4.04 -25.52
C LEU A 166 -3.60 -2.91 -24.49
N VAL A 167 -3.00 -3.13 -23.32
CA VAL A 167 -2.88 -2.11 -22.27
C VAL A 167 -1.73 -1.16 -22.59
N ASN A 168 -2.05 0.09 -22.92
CA ASN A 168 -1.10 1.19 -23.04
C ASN A 168 -1.53 2.40 -22.17
N GLU A 169 -0.65 3.39 -22.04
CA GLU A 169 -0.86 4.56 -21.19
C GLU A 169 -2.09 5.38 -21.62
N GLU A 170 -2.35 5.50 -22.92
CA GLU A 170 -3.53 6.18 -23.47
C GLU A 170 -4.83 5.48 -23.02
N TYR A 171 -4.86 4.15 -23.02
CA TYR A 171 -5.97 3.34 -22.57
C TYR A 171 -6.22 3.44 -21.05
N CYS A 172 -5.15 3.37 -20.24
CA CYS A 172 -5.25 3.53 -18.78
C CYS A 172 -5.66 4.95 -18.36
N SER A 173 -5.15 5.97 -19.05
CA SER A 173 -5.44 7.38 -18.74
C SER A 173 -6.92 7.73 -18.92
N GLN A 174 -7.63 7.12 -19.88
CA GLN A 174 -9.07 7.31 -20.03
C GLN A 174 -9.87 6.71 -18.87
N LEU A 175 -9.37 5.65 -18.23
CA LEU A 175 -10.02 4.97 -17.11
C LEU A 175 -9.78 5.70 -15.77
N TRP A 176 -8.72 6.50 -15.67
CA TRP A 176 -8.40 7.31 -14.50
C TRP A 176 -9.00 8.72 -14.53
N LYS A 177 -9.60 9.14 -15.65
CA LYS A 177 -10.19 10.48 -15.81
C LYS A 177 -11.28 10.81 -14.78
N ASP A 178 -11.89 9.79 -14.18
CA ASP A 178 -12.94 9.98 -13.16
C ASP A 178 -12.38 10.06 -11.73
N GLN A 179 -11.07 9.91 -11.52
CA GLN A 179 -10.43 10.06 -10.20
C GLN A 179 -9.83 11.46 -10.04
N ALA A 180 -10.65 12.42 -9.64
CA ALA A 180 -10.14 13.74 -9.24
C ALA A 180 -9.32 13.62 -7.95
N LYS A 181 -7.99 13.80 -8.06
CA LYS A 181 -7.10 13.87 -6.89
C LYS A 181 -7.00 15.31 -6.40
N TYR A 182 -7.57 15.59 -5.25
CA TYR A 182 -7.38 16.86 -4.55
C TYR A 182 -6.36 16.67 -3.43
N CYS A 183 -5.26 17.42 -3.49
CA CYS A 183 -4.25 17.45 -2.44
C CYS A 183 -4.41 18.72 -1.61
N ILE A 184 -4.61 18.56 -0.31
CA ILE A 184 -4.64 19.66 0.65
C ILE A 184 -3.43 19.48 1.57
N THR A 185 -2.61 20.52 1.69
CA THR A 185 -1.41 20.49 2.53
C THR A 185 -1.62 21.34 3.78
N ILE A 186 -1.36 20.77 4.95
CA ILE A 186 -1.31 21.49 6.22
C ILE A 186 0.14 21.97 6.42
N GLY A 187 0.31 23.27 6.67
CA GLY A 187 1.65 23.85 6.86
C GLY A 187 2.37 23.34 8.10
N GLU A 188 3.70 23.31 8.06
CA GLU A 188 4.58 22.71 9.07
C GLU A 188 4.22 23.09 10.52
N LYS A 189 4.02 24.37 10.83
CA LYS A 189 3.65 24.83 12.18
C LYS A 189 2.27 24.34 12.65
N ALA A 190 1.34 24.11 11.72
CA ALA A 190 0.04 23.53 12.04
C ALA A 190 0.16 22.01 12.23
N THR A 191 0.91 21.33 11.36
CA THR A 191 1.23 19.89 11.50
C THR A 191 1.91 19.58 12.83
N ALA A 192 2.93 20.35 13.21
CA ALA A 192 3.63 20.18 14.49
C ALA A 192 2.72 20.39 15.71
N ARG A 193 1.68 21.24 15.60
CA ARG A 193 0.68 21.40 16.67
C ARG A 193 -0.28 20.22 16.72
N LEU A 194 -0.70 19.70 15.57
CA LEU A 194 -1.57 18.52 15.48
C LEU A 194 -0.90 17.28 16.08
N LEU A 195 0.36 17.01 15.73
CA LEU A 195 1.14 15.87 16.23
C LEU A 195 1.48 15.94 17.73
N ASN A 196 1.14 17.04 18.41
CA ASN A 196 1.37 17.22 19.84
C ASN A 196 0.06 17.24 20.65
N VAL A 197 -1.09 17.00 20.02
CA VAL A 197 -2.36 17.03 20.75
C VAL A 197 -2.48 15.83 21.69
N SER A 198 -2.09 14.64 21.25
CA SER A 198 -1.98 13.44 22.10
C SER A 198 -1.08 13.66 23.33
N ALA A 199 0.00 14.42 23.18
CA ALA A 199 0.88 14.79 24.30
C ALA A 199 0.24 15.75 25.32
N THR A 200 -0.87 16.41 24.97
CA THR A 200 -1.56 17.40 25.81
C THR A 200 -2.96 16.95 26.26
N SER A 201 -3.50 15.89 25.67
CA SER A 201 -4.79 15.29 26.00
C SER A 201 -4.66 13.77 26.02
N ALA A 202 -4.62 13.19 27.22
CA ALA A 202 -4.44 11.74 27.40
C ALA A 202 -5.59 10.86 26.87
N GLN A 203 -6.66 11.46 26.33
CA GLN A 203 -7.86 10.76 25.84
C GLN A 203 -8.16 11.08 24.37
N CYS A 204 -7.20 11.67 23.64
CA CYS A 204 -7.41 12.05 22.24
C CYS A 204 -6.13 11.80 21.44
N GLU A 205 -6.21 10.89 20.49
CA GLU A 205 -5.15 10.61 19.54
C GLU A 205 -5.24 11.54 18.33
N ASP A 206 -4.15 11.61 17.55
CA ASP A 206 -4.08 12.45 16.36
C ASP A 206 -5.16 12.05 15.33
N PHE A 207 -5.53 10.76 15.28
CA PHE A 207 -6.57 10.23 14.41
C PHE A 207 -7.99 10.70 14.81
N ASP A 208 -8.29 10.83 16.10
CA ASP A 208 -9.59 11.31 16.59
C ASP A 208 -9.87 12.73 16.10
N ILE A 209 -8.84 13.58 16.10
CA ILE A 209 -8.94 14.97 15.62
C ILE A 209 -9.24 14.99 14.13
N PHE A 210 -8.62 14.08 13.38
CA PHE A 210 -8.84 13.94 11.95
C PHE A 210 -10.29 13.49 11.66
N LEU A 211 -10.79 12.46 12.34
CA LEU A 211 -12.18 12.02 12.22
C LEU A 211 -13.17 13.13 12.56
N ALA A 212 -12.94 13.86 13.66
CA ALA A 212 -13.77 15.00 14.04
C ALA A 212 -13.76 16.12 12.99
N ALA A 213 -12.60 16.39 12.37
CA ALA A 213 -12.47 17.38 11.31
C ALA A 213 -13.23 16.96 10.04
N VAL A 214 -13.15 15.68 9.65
CA VAL A 214 -13.86 15.10 8.50
C VAL A 214 -15.38 15.15 8.73
N SER A 215 -15.87 14.63 9.86
CA SER A 215 -17.28 14.72 10.24
C SER A 215 -17.78 16.16 10.26
N GLY A 216 -17.01 17.08 10.86
CA GLY A 216 -17.38 18.49 10.91
C GLY A 216 -17.42 19.17 9.54
N ALA A 217 -16.49 18.84 8.64
CA ALA A 217 -16.49 19.36 7.28
C ALA A 217 -17.67 18.84 6.46
N PHE A 218 -17.96 17.54 6.57
CA PHE A 218 -19.10 16.92 5.91
C PHE A 218 -20.43 17.49 6.44
N GLY A 219 -20.59 17.57 7.76
CA GLY A 219 -21.79 18.12 8.38
C GLY A 219 -22.08 19.58 8.04
N ARG A 220 -21.05 20.43 7.94
CA ARG A 220 -21.24 21.82 7.46
C ARG A 220 -21.66 21.89 6.00
N THR A 221 -21.29 20.92 5.17
CA THR A 221 -21.53 20.93 3.73
C THR A 221 -22.87 20.29 3.39
N PHE A 222 -23.21 19.18 4.02
CA PHE A 222 -24.36 18.34 3.68
C PHE A 222 -25.46 18.29 4.75
N GLY A 223 -25.24 18.91 5.92
CA GLY A 223 -26.21 18.95 7.02
C GLY A 223 -26.29 17.66 7.84
N ASN A 224 -25.40 16.67 7.60
CA ASN A 224 -25.33 15.42 8.35
C ASN A 224 -23.92 15.24 8.97
N TYR A 225 -23.84 15.05 10.28
CA TYR A 225 -22.57 14.87 11.00
C TYR A 225 -22.22 13.40 11.25
N SER A 226 -23.15 12.49 10.97
CA SER A 226 -22.93 11.05 11.06
C SER A 226 -22.37 10.54 9.73
N LEU A 227 -21.25 9.82 9.82
CA LEU A 227 -20.53 9.27 8.68
C LEU A 227 -20.16 7.83 8.98
N TRP A 228 -20.37 6.95 8.01
CA TRP A 228 -19.69 5.67 7.99
C TRP A 228 -18.36 5.82 7.25
N ILE A 229 -17.28 5.40 7.89
CA ILE A 229 -15.93 5.48 7.31
C ILE A 229 -15.33 4.08 7.29
N ASP A 230 -15.04 3.57 6.09
CA ASP A 230 -14.20 2.39 5.94
C ASP A 230 -12.74 2.80 6.21
N SER A 231 -12.25 2.48 7.40
CA SER A 231 -10.90 2.81 7.83
C SER A 231 -9.93 1.69 7.47
N LEU A 232 -8.85 2.01 6.75
CA LEU A 232 -7.76 1.08 6.51
C LEU A 232 -6.63 1.36 7.51
N THR A 233 -6.38 0.41 8.40
CA THR A 233 -5.33 0.49 9.43
C THR A 233 -4.30 -0.63 9.22
N SER A 234 -3.18 -0.58 9.96
CA SER A 234 -2.19 -1.65 9.97
C SER A 234 -2.36 -2.49 11.24
N THR A 235 -2.44 -3.81 11.11
CA THR A 235 -2.48 -4.75 12.26
C THR A 235 -1.12 -4.90 12.94
N ARG A 236 -0.27 -3.86 12.88
CA ARG A 236 1.07 -3.84 13.50
C ARG A 236 1.03 -3.35 14.95
N GLY A 237 -0.16 -3.24 15.53
CA GLY A 237 -0.32 -3.12 16.98
C GLY A 237 0.02 -4.43 17.68
N GLU A 238 0.20 -4.37 19.00
CA GLU A 238 0.40 -5.55 19.85
C GLU A 238 -0.91 -6.33 19.98
N LEU A 239 -1.25 -7.13 18.95
CA LEU A 239 -2.39 -8.06 19.00
C LEU A 239 -2.02 -9.36 19.73
N PHE A 240 -0.77 -9.79 19.61
CA PHE A 240 -0.27 -11.04 20.19
C PHE A 240 1.04 -10.79 20.93
N ASP A 241 1.18 -11.35 22.15
CA ASP A 241 2.42 -11.27 22.92
C ASP A 241 3.55 -12.14 22.35
N ASP A 242 3.20 -13.14 21.54
CA ASP A 242 4.11 -14.17 21.04
C ASP A 242 4.67 -13.90 19.64
N ILE A 243 4.19 -12.85 18.95
CA ILE A 243 4.66 -12.46 17.62
C ILE A 243 4.75 -10.94 17.53
N ASP A 244 5.92 -10.43 17.14
CA ASP A 244 6.10 -9.03 16.80
C ASP A 244 5.75 -8.76 15.32
N PRO A 245 4.66 -8.03 15.02
CA PRO A 245 4.30 -7.69 13.65
C PRO A 245 5.08 -6.49 13.08
N SER A 246 5.84 -5.76 13.92
CA SER A 246 6.51 -4.51 13.53
C SER A 246 7.54 -4.69 12.43
N GLN A 247 8.15 -5.88 12.35
CA GLN A 247 9.17 -6.25 11.35
C GLN A 247 8.64 -7.09 10.19
N ILE A 248 7.31 -7.21 10.03
CA ILE A 248 6.72 -7.96 8.92
C ILE A 248 6.78 -7.14 7.63
N ILE A 249 7.54 -7.65 6.66
CA ILE A 249 7.41 -7.25 5.25
C ILE A 249 6.28 -8.09 4.65
N GLY A 250 5.15 -7.44 4.41
CA GLY A 250 3.91 -8.08 3.98
C GLY A 250 2.77 -7.07 3.89
N TYR A 251 1.64 -7.50 3.34
CA TYR A 251 0.38 -6.80 3.51
C TYR A 251 -0.31 -7.35 4.77
N ILE A 252 -0.35 -6.55 5.83
CA ILE A 252 -1.08 -6.86 7.06
C ILE A 252 -1.97 -5.67 7.47
N GLY A 253 -2.66 -5.12 6.47
CA GLY A 253 -3.68 -4.10 6.68
C GLY A 253 -5.00 -4.73 7.11
N GLU A 254 -5.74 -4.03 7.95
CA GLU A 254 -7.12 -4.34 8.33
C GLU A 254 -8.06 -3.25 7.84
N LEU A 255 -9.26 -3.65 7.42
CA LEU A 255 -10.34 -2.74 7.10
C LEU A 255 -11.32 -2.78 8.25
N VAL A 256 -11.45 -1.66 8.97
CA VAL A 256 -12.32 -1.53 10.14
C VAL A 256 -13.36 -0.48 9.84
N PRO A 257 -14.65 -0.83 9.83
CA PRO A 257 -15.69 0.17 9.70
C PRO A 257 -15.82 1.01 10.97
N LEU A 258 -15.91 2.33 10.78
CA LEU A 258 -16.13 3.30 11.86
C LEU A 258 -17.53 3.93 11.70
N PRO A 259 -18.50 3.57 12.58
CA PRO A 259 -19.84 4.16 12.60
C PRO A 259 -19.94 5.56 13.22
#